data_AF-A0A8J4A5Y6-F1
#
_entry.id   AF-A0A8J4A5Y6-F1
#
_cell.length_a   1.000
_cell.length_b   1.000
_cell.length_c   1.000
_cell.angle_alpha   90.00
_cell.angle_beta   90.00
_cell.angle_gamma   90.00
#
_symmetry.space_group_name_H-M   'P 1'
#
loop_
_entity.id
_entity.type
_entity.pdbx_description
1 polymer ?
#
loop_
_entity_poly.entity_id
_entity_poly.type
_entity_poly.pdbx_seq_one_letter_code
_entity_poly.pdbx_strand_id
1 'polypeptide(L)'
;MSTAAGSVPTTRTIPTTPTGPRRHDPRTVLVGFVCMAERPDWYTVSERLNDLAGYSTVGLAPVYRAHRWTRRERLINPTRQGRYCYAAGGRVGSLRLDRIRAQAGRNADYEWWTWAQVTAGTPRARTKDEITQANPRADEKTITKLFEQQPRVAAMLEYNARTDIPVRLAPENLDVFQAGCGKYWRFQVMSSVVGDEMCSLMGDFWFPQSDSLADRFAYLTKANHHLDCMGPGSWLVCARL
;
A
#
# COMPACT_ATOMS: atom_id res chain seq x y z
N MET A 1 36.90 -29.83 50.36
CA MET A 1 35.64 -30.37 49.79
C MET A 1 35.10 -29.30 48.86
N SER A 2 35.12 -29.59 47.55
CA SER A 2 34.85 -28.63 46.47
C SER A 2 33.35 -28.61 46.16
N THR A 3 32.70 -27.46 46.30
CA THR A 3 31.28 -27.23 45.98
C THR A 3 31.12 -26.68 44.56
N ALA A 4 30.24 -27.32 43.80
CA ALA A 4 29.96 -27.09 42.39
C ALA A 4 29.35 -25.71 42.09
N ALA A 5 29.81 -25.09 41.01
CA ALA A 5 29.18 -23.93 40.40
C ALA A 5 28.04 -24.40 39.48
N GLY A 6 26.79 -24.13 39.87
CA GLY A 6 25.60 -24.31 39.04
C GLY A 6 25.36 -23.06 38.20
N SER A 7 25.54 -23.17 36.89
CA SER A 7 25.19 -22.16 35.89
C SER A 7 23.67 -22.05 35.74
N VAL A 8 23.12 -20.85 35.97
CA VAL A 8 21.72 -20.50 35.70
C VAL A 8 21.56 -20.22 34.20
N PRO A 9 20.63 -20.88 33.47
CA PRO A 9 20.37 -20.54 32.08
C PRO A 9 19.55 -19.25 31.98
N THR A 10 20.11 -18.25 31.30
CA THR A 10 19.39 -17.03 30.90
C THR A 10 18.39 -17.37 29.80
N THR A 11 17.11 -17.42 30.15
CA THR A 11 16.00 -17.54 29.19
C THR A 11 15.97 -16.29 28.31
N ARG A 12 16.41 -16.43 27.07
CA ARG A 12 16.34 -15.40 26.03
C ARG A 12 14.89 -15.31 25.54
N THR A 13 14.15 -14.30 25.98
CA THR A 13 12.79 -14.01 25.51
C THR A 13 12.84 -13.69 24.02
N ILE A 14 12.28 -14.59 23.21
CA ILE A 14 12.07 -14.37 21.77
C ILE A 14 10.90 -13.38 21.62
N PRO A 15 11.01 -12.32 20.79
CA PRO A 15 9.89 -11.44 20.52
C PRO A 15 8.80 -12.24 19.82
N THR A 16 7.62 -12.29 20.43
CA THR A 16 6.44 -12.95 19.87
C THR A 16 6.00 -12.23 18.59
N THR A 17 6.06 -12.94 17.47
CA THR A 17 5.40 -12.55 16.21
C THR A 17 3.92 -12.25 16.49
N PRO A 18 3.35 -11.12 16.02
CA PRO A 18 1.92 -10.90 16.10
C PRO A 18 1.22 -11.85 15.11
N THR A 19 0.71 -12.96 15.64
CA THR A 19 -0.07 -13.96 14.91
C THR A 19 -1.52 -13.50 14.83
N GLY A 20 -1.88 -12.84 13.74
CA GLY A 20 -3.28 -12.59 13.39
C GLY A 20 -3.39 -11.90 12.03
N PRO A 21 -4.17 -12.42 11.07
CA PRO A 21 -4.44 -11.68 9.84
C PRO A 21 -5.22 -10.40 10.21
N ARG A 22 -4.63 -9.23 9.95
CA ARG A 22 -5.36 -7.96 10.02
C ARG A 22 -6.52 -8.03 9.04
N ARG A 23 -7.76 -8.00 9.54
CA ARG A 23 -8.96 -7.81 8.70
C ARG A 23 -8.97 -6.36 8.24
N HIS A 24 -8.65 -6.14 6.98
CA HIS A 24 -8.72 -4.83 6.33
C HIS A 24 -10.11 -4.55 5.75
N ASP A 25 -10.49 -3.27 5.71
CA ASP A 25 -11.76 -2.77 5.17
C ASP A 25 -11.93 -3.23 3.69
N PRO A 26 -13.05 -3.88 3.33
CA PRO A 26 -13.30 -4.43 1.98
C PRO A 26 -13.31 -3.40 0.83
N ARG A 27 -13.12 -2.10 1.10
CA ARG A 27 -13.07 -1.04 0.08
C ARG A 27 -11.66 -0.71 -0.42
N THR A 28 -10.62 -1.12 0.30
CA THR A 28 -9.24 -0.96 -0.16
C THR A 28 -8.85 -2.24 -0.88
N VAL A 29 -8.71 -2.18 -2.19
CA VAL A 29 -8.09 -3.26 -2.96
C VAL A 29 -6.65 -3.35 -2.47
N LEU A 30 -6.39 -4.26 -1.53
CA LEU A 30 -5.04 -4.63 -1.17
C LEU A 30 -4.36 -5.13 -2.43
N VAL A 31 -3.32 -4.43 -2.83
CA VAL A 31 -2.52 -4.81 -3.99
C VAL A 31 -1.23 -5.43 -3.50
N GLY A 32 -1.18 -6.76 -3.55
CA GLY A 32 0.02 -7.53 -3.27
C GLY A 32 0.87 -7.64 -4.54
N PHE A 33 2.13 -7.24 -4.46
CA PHE A 33 3.04 -7.36 -5.59
C PHE A 33 3.97 -8.54 -5.44
N VAL A 34 3.97 -9.45 -6.42
CA VAL A 34 4.85 -10.61 -6.41
C VAL A 34 5.96 -10.41 -7.44
N CYS A 35 7.20 -10.40 -6.95
CA CYS A 35 8.37 -10.39 -7.80
C CYS A 35 8.80 -11.83 -8.10
N MET A 36 8.99 -12.16 -9.38
CA MET A 36 9.38 -13.51 -9.80
C MET A 36 10.52 -13.49 -10.82
N ALA A 37 11.40 -14.50 -10.75
CA ALA A 37 12.49 -14.66 -11.72
C ALA A 37 11.97 -15.17 -13.07
N GLU A 38 10.93 -16.01 -13.03
CA GLU A 38 10.29 -16.60 -14.19
C GLU A 38 8.89 -16.06 -14.40
N ARG A 39 8.31 -16.32 -15.58
CA ARG A 39 6.96 -15.87 -15.90
C ARG A 39 5.97 -16.64 -15.02
N PRO A 40 5.22 -15.95 -14.15
CA PRO A 40 4.27 -16.65 -13.32
C PRO A 40 2.92 -16.77 -14.00
N ASP A 41 2.23 -17.86 -13.72
CA ASP A 41 0.80 -17.97 -13.94
C ASP A 41 0.02 -17.45 -12.71
N TRP A 42 -1.29 -17.32 -12.88
CA TRP A 42 -2.17 -16.85 -11.81
C TRP A 42 -2.14 -17.76 -10.59
N TYR A 43 -2.11 -19.08 -10.80
CA TYR A 43 -2.16 -20.06 -9.71
C TYR A 43 -0.93 -19.93 -8.82
N THR A 44 0.26 -19.83 -9.42
CA THR A 44 1.54 -19.62 -8.74
C THR A 44 1.55 -18.33 -7.92
N VAL A 45 0.99 -17.24 -8.46
CA VAL A 45 0.88 -15.96 -7.73
C VAL A 45 -0.06 -16.10 -6.54
N SER A 46 -1.21 -16.75 -6.73
CA SER A 46 -2.18 -16.98 -5.66
C SER A 46 -1.63 -17.89 -4.57
N GLU A 47 -1.00 -19.00 -4.93
CA GLU A 47 -0.41 -19.97 -4.01
C GLU A 47 0.70 -19.31 -3.18
N ARG A 48 1.61 -18.56 -3.82
CA ARG A 48 2.66 -17.81 -3.10
C ARG A 48 2.09 -16.80 -2.12
N LEU A 49 1.04 -16.05 -2.49
CA LEU A 49 0.43 -15.07 -1.59
C LEU A 49 -0.30 -15.75 -0.43
N ASN A 50 -0.93 -16.90 -0.67
CA ASN A 50 -1.52 -17.73 0.36
C ASN A 50 -0.45 -18.27 1.32
N ASP A 51 0.64 -18.81 0.80
CA ASP A 51 1.70 -19.44 1.61
C ASP A 51 2.48 -18.42 2.44
N LEU A 52 2.77 -17.25 1.87
CA LEU A 52 3.60 -16.23 2.51
C LEU A 52 2.81 -15.32 3.45
N ALA A 53 1.54 -15.07 3.17
CA ALA A 53 0.76 -14.07 3.88
C ALA A 53 -0.66 -14.53 4.26
N GLY A 54 -1.06 -15.75 3.93
CA GLY A 54 -2.39 -16.28 4.24
C GLY A 54 -3.51 -15.64 3.43
N TYR A 55 -3.21 -14.95 2.33
CA TYR A 55 -4.20 -14.27 1.52
C TYR A 55 -4.80 -15.19 0.45
N SER A 56 -6.13 -15.26 0.44
CA SER A 56 -6.88 -15.81 -0.69
C SER A 56 -7.06 -14.72 -1.75
N THR A 57 -6.32 -14.80 -2.86
CA THR A 57 -6.40 -13.77 -3.89
C THR A 57 -7.74 -13.79 -4.63
N VAL A 58 -8.33 -12.62 -4.87
CA VAL A 58 -9.62 -12.46 -5.57
C VAL A 58 -9.43 -12.42 -7.09
N GLY A 59 -8.28 -11.91 -7.54
CA GLY A 59 -7.97 -11.83 -8.96
C GLY A 59 -6.68 -11.07 -9.27
N LEU A 60 -6.29 -11.08 -10.54
CA LEU A 60 -5.24 -10.21 -11.05
C LEU A 60 -5.78 -8.81 -11.31
N ALA A 61 -5.06 -7.77 -10.87
CA ALA A 61 -5.49 -6.38 -11.03
C ALA A 61 -4.66 -5.67 -12.12
N PRO A 62 -5.27 -5.20 -13.23
CA PRO A 62 -4.55 -4.63 -14.37
C PRO A 62 -4.09 -3.18 -14.14
N VAL A 63 -3.21 -2.97 -13.15
CA VAL A 63 -2.75 -1.63 -12.75
C VAL A 63 -1.57 -1.13 -13.58
N TYR A 64 -0.84 -2.02 -14.26
CA TYR A 64 0.38 -1.65 -14.94
C TYR A 64 0.17 -1.25 -16.38
N ARG A 65 0.69 -0.08 -16.73
CA ARG A 65 0.70 0.42 -18.10
C ARG A 65 1.91 -0.11 -18.86
N ALA A 66 1.66 -0.62 -20.06
CA ALA A 66 2.66 -1.02 -21.04
C ALA A 66 2.41 -0.32 -22.38
N HIS A 67 3.39 -0.41 -23.29
CA HIS A 67 3.18 0.03 -24.66
C HIS A 67 2.20 -0.89 -25.38
N ARG A 68 1.35 -0.37 -26.26
CA ARG A 68 0.33 -1.19 -26.97
C ARG A 68 0.92 -2.31 -27.82
N TRP A 69 2.16 -2.10 -28.29
CA TRP A 69 2.91 -3.05 -29.11
C TRP A 69 3.84 -3.96 -28.30
N THR A 70 3.83 -3.85 -26.97
CA THR A 70 4.52 -4.82 -26.13
C THR A 70 3.94 -6.21 -26.43
N ARG A 71 4.84 -7.16 -26.69
CA ARG A 71 4.44 -8.51 -27.01
C ARG A 71 3.69 -9.15 -25.84
N ARG A 72 2.60 -9.87 -26.11
CA ARG A 72 1.71 -10.42 -25.08
C ARG A 72 2.44 -11.37 -24.14
N GLU A 73 3.46 -12.09 -24.62
CA GLU A 73 4.24 -13.01 -23.80
C GLU A 73 5.12 -12.33 -22.74
N ARG A 74 5.26 -10.99 -22.79
CA ARG A 74 5.98 -10.19 -21.79
C ARG A 74 5.06 -9.60 -20.72
N LEU A 75 3.75 -9.85 -20.81
CA LEU A 75 2.71 -9.28 -19.96
C LEU A 75 1.84 -10.40 -19.37
N ILE A 76 1.18 -10.09 -18.26
CA ILE A 76 0.22 -10.94 -17.58
C ILE A 76 -1.14 -10.25 -17.61
N ASN A 77 -2.15 -10.99 -18.07
CA ASN A 77 -3.51 -10.50 -18.25
C ASN A 77 -3.61 -9.12 -18.97
N PRO A 78 -3.05 -8.97 -20.19
CA PRO A 78 -3.03 -7.69 -20.88
C PRO A 78 -4.39 -7.31 -21.52
N THR A 79 -4.92 -6.14 -21.17
CA THR A 79 -6.09 -5.52 -21.77
C THR A 79 -5.69 -4.27 -22.57
N ARG A 80 -6.12 -4.18 -23.83
CA ARG A 80 -5.83 -3.02 -24.68
C ARG A 80 -6.92 -1.97 -24.52
N GLN A 81 -6.52 -0.73 -24.29
CA GLN A 81 -7.42 0.42 -24.19
C GLN A 81 -6.85 1.57 -25.01
N GLY A 82 -7.40 1.77 -26.21
CA GLY A 82 -6.95 2.79 -27.15
C GLY A 82 -5.45 2.68 -27.49
N ARG A 83 -4.67 3.70 -27.12
CA ARG A 83 -3.22 3.75 -27.37
C ARG A 83 -2.37 3.01 -26.33
N TYR A 84 -2.99 2.46 -25.27
CA TYR A 84 -2.28 1.85 -24.15
C TYR A 84 -2.67 0.38 -23.96
N CYS A 85 -1.80 -0.36 -23.30
CA CYS A 85 -2.10 -1.68 -22.77
C CYS A 85 -2.01 -1.58 -21.25
N TYR A 86 -3.04 -2.06 -20.56
CA TYR A 86 -3.00 -2.32 -19.13
C TYR A 86 -2.73 -3.80 -18.92
N ALA A 87 -2.00 -4.16 -17.87
CA ALA A 87 -1.64 -5.52 -17.56
C ALA A 87 -1.59 -5.68 -16.04
N ALA A 88 -1.91 -6.88 -15.57
CA ALA A 88 -1.75 -7.20 -14.16
C ALA A 88 -0.29 -7.48 -13.80
N GLY A 89 0.56 -7.70 -14.79
CA GLY A 89 1.98 -7.88 -14.55
C GLY A 89 2.75 -7.91 -15.85
N GLY A 90 4.06 -8.05 -15.73
CA GLY A 90 4.94 -8.17 -16.87
C GLY A 90 6.40 -8.11 -16.46
N ARG A 91 7.28 -8.27 -17.45
CA ARG A 91 8.70 -7.98 -17.25
C ARG A 91 8.89 -6.52 -16.90
N VAL A 92 9.70 -6.22 -15.90
CA VAL A 92 9.95 -4.84 -15.42
C VAL A 92 10.29 -3.90 -16.58
N GLY A 93 11.18 -4.31 -17.50
CA GLY A 93 11.58 -3.49 -18.66
C GLY A 93 10.48 -3.30 -19.73
N SER A 94 9.36 -4.02 -19.62
CA SER A 94 8.19 -3.89 -20.51
C SER A 94 7.07 -3.03 -19.90
N LEU A 95 7.14 -2.76 -18.59
CA LEU A 95 6.19 -1.92 -17.86
C LEU A 95 6.70 -0.47 -17.86
N ARG A 96 5.79 0.50 -17.98
CA ARG A 96 6.09 1.93 -17.97
C ARG A 96 6.00 2.49 -16.56
N LEU A 97 6.82 1.97 -15.65
CA LEU A 97 6.80 2.31 -14.22
C LEU A 97 7.09 3.81 -13.98
N ASP A 98 7.98 4.39 -14.77
CA ASP A 98 8.27 5.82 -14.81
C ASP A 98 7.00 6.66 -15.09
N ARG A 99 6.17 6.21 -16.05
CA ARG A 99 4.95 6.90 -16.44
C ARG A 99 3.84 6.75 -15.40
N ILE A 100 3.81 5.62 -14.70
CA ILE A 100 2.90 5.41 -13.57
C ILE A 100 3.28 6.38 -12.44
N ARG A 101 4.54 6.40 -12.02
CA ARG A 101 5.07 7.33 -11.01
C ARG A 101 4.80 8.80 -11.39
N ALA A 102 5.08 9.19 -12.63
CA ALA A 102 4.85 10.55 -13.10
C ALA A 102 3.36 10.93 -13.16
N GLN A 103 2.47 9.99 -13.49
CA GLN A 103 1.02 10.24 -13.45
C GLN A 103 0.52 10.35 -12.01
N ALA A 104 0.99 9.47 -11.13
CA ALA A 104 0.65 9.53 -9.70
C ALA A 104 1.08 10.86 -9.09
N GLY A 105 2.26 11.37 -9.41
CA GLY A 105 2.71 12.69 -8.96
C GLY A 105 1.77 13.82 -9.39
N ARG A 106 1.38 13.88 -10.67
CA ARG A 106 0.43 14.90 -11.16
C ARG A 106 -0.92 14.81 -10.47
N ASN A 107 -1.43 13.58 -10.27
CA ASN A 107 -2.69 13.37 -9.57
C ASN A 107 -2.60 13.80 -8.11
N ALA A 108 -1.47 13.49 -7.44
CA ALA A 108 -1.25 13.83 -6.05
C ALA A 108 -1.17 15.34 -5.81
N ASP A 109 -0.53 16.08 -6.72
CA ASP A 109 -0.52 17.55 -6.66
C ASP A 109 -1.95 18.11 -6.71
N TYR A 110 -2.73 17.66 -7.70
CA TYR A 110 -4.11 18.10 -7.88
C TYR A 110 -4.99 17.75 -6.67
N GLU A 111 -4.89 16.52 -6.19
CA GLU A 111 -5.66 16.03 -5.04
C GLU A 111 -5.29 16.77 -3.76
N TRP A 112 -4.01 17.03 -3.51
CA TRP A 112 -3.58 17.78 -2.33
C TRP A 112 -4.08 19.22 -2.34
N TRP A 113 -4.00 19.91 -3.49
CA TRP A 113 -4.55 21.26 -3.61
C TRP A 113 -6.05 21.30 -3.42
N THR A 114 -6.77 20.29 -3.96
CA THR A 114 -8.20 20.14 -3.73
C THR A 114 -8.50 19.95 -2.24
N TRP A 115 -7.77 19.05 -1.57
CA TRP A 115 -7.90 18.85 -0.12
C TRP A 115 -7.62 20.12 0.68
N ALA A 116 -6.58 20.87 0.33
CA ALA A 116 -6.20 22.10 1.01
C ALA A 116 -7.32 23.16 0.91
N GLN A 117 -7.99 23.25 -0.25
CA GLN A 117 -9.14 24.13 -0.45
C GLN A 117 -10.36 23.65 0.34
N VAL A 118 -10.70 22.35 0.24
CA VAL A 118 -11.86 21.75 0.94
C VAL A 118 -11.74 21.89 2.46
N THR A 119 -10.53 21.77 2.99
CA THR A 119 -10.29 21.81 4.44
C THR A 119 -9.85 23.17 4.96
N ALA A 120 -9.85 24.20 4.11
CA ALA A 120 -9.48 25.55 4.49
C ALA A 120 -10.34 26.04 5.67
N GLY A 121 -9.69 26.63 6.68
CA GLY A 121 -10.38 27.13 7.89
C GLY A 121 -10.73 26.06 8.94
N THR A 122 -10.53 24.77 8.66
CA THR A 122 -10.73 23.71 9.67
C THR A 122 -9.47 23.51 10.53
N PRO A 123 -9.58 23.21 11.83
CA PRO A 123 -8.42 22.84 12.64
C PRO A 123 -7.78 21.53 12.14
N ARG A 124 -6.52 21.28 12.52
CA ARG A 124 -5.87 19.98 12.29
C ARG A 124 -6.70 18.88 12.97
N ALA A 125 -6.98 17.81 12.26
CA ALA A 125 -7.64 16.64 12.81
C ALA A 125 -6.61 15.62 13.31
N ARG A 126 -7.00 14.89 14.35
CA ARG A 126 -6.29 13.72 14.87
C ARG A 126 -6.47 12.54 13.93
N THR A 127 -5.43 11.72 13.83
CA THR A 127 -5.48 10.43 13.12
C THR A 127 -6.34 9.43 13.89
N LYS A 128 -6.79 8.35 13.24
CA LYS A 128 -7.50 7.27 13.94
C LYS A 128 -6.67 6.67 15.07
N ASP A 129 -5.37 6.48 14.86
CA ASP A 129 -4.45 5.96 15.89
C ASP A 129 -4.35 6.86 17.11
N GLU A 130 -4.24 8.18 16.91
CA GLU A 130 -4.24 9.16 18.02
C GLU A 130 -5.56 9.11 18.82
N ILE A 131 -6.69 8.91 18.14
CA ILE A 131 -7.99 8.77 18.79
C ILE A 131 -8.07 7.43 19.55
N THR A 132 -7.58 6.33 18.97
CA THR A 132 -7.50 5.02 19.62
C THR A 132 -6.66 5.06 20.88
N GLN A 133 -5.47 5.68 20.82
CA GLN A 133 -4.59 5.83 21.98
C GLN A 133 -5.23 6.68 23.09
N ALA A 134 -5.96 7.74 22.72
CA ALA A 134 -6.69 8.57 23.68
C ALA A 134 -7.93 7.88 24.26
N ASN A 135 -8.46 6.84 23.61
CA ASN A 135 -9.69 6.14 23.98
C ASN A 135 -9.51 4.61 24.01
N PRO A 136 -8.64 4.06 24.88
CA PRO A 136 -8.24 2.65 24.84
C PRO A 136 -9.36 1.64 25.13
N ARG A 137 -10.51 2.11 25.63
CA ARG A 137 -11.71 1.29 25.92
C ARG A 137 -12.81 1.42 24.87
N ALA A 138 -12.65 2.31 23.89
CA ALA A 138 -13.65 2.51 22.84
C ALA A 138 -13.54 1.39 21.80
N ASP A 139 -14.69 0.97 21.27
CA ASP A 139 -14.75 0.05 20.14
C ASP A 139 -14.43 0.78 18.82
N GLU A 140 -14.13 0.02 17.76
CA GLU A 140 -13.76 0.55 16.45
C GLU A 140 -14.84 1.48 15.86
N LYS A 141 -16.12 1.17 16.12
CA LYS A 141 -17.25 1.98 15.68
C LYS A 141 -17.24 3.35 16.35
N THR A 142 -16.95 3.41 17.64
CA THR A 142 -16.82 4.66 18.39
C THR A 142 -15.62 5.46 17.91
N ILE A 143 -14.46 4.81 17.71
CA ILE A 143 -13.26 5.46 17.15
C ILE A 143 -13.56 6.08 15.77
N THR A 144 -14.21 5.32 14.89
CA THR A 144 -14.59 5.79 13.55
C THR A 144 -15.52 6.99 13.63
N LYS A 145 -16.55 6.93 14.49
CA LYS A 145 -17.46 8.06 14.70
C LYS A 145 -16.73 9.31 15.20
N LEU A 146 -15.84 9.16 16.20
CA LEU A 146 -15.04 10.27 16.73
C LEU A 146 -14.11 10.86 15.67
N PHE A 147 -13.55 10.02 14.78
CA PHE A 147 -12.72 10.45 13.67
C PHE A 147 -13.51 11.26 12.65
N GLU A 148 -14.67 10.77 12.24
CA GLU A 148 -15.56 11.40 11.25
C GLU A 148 -16.18 12.71 11.73
N GLN A 149 -16.38 12.86 13.05
CA GLN A 149 -16.93 14.08 13.66
C GLN A 149 -15.95 15.27 13.68
N GLN A 150 -14.68 15.06 13.37
CA GLN A 150 -13.71 16.15 13.35
C GLN A 150 -14.00 17.09 12.17
N PRO A 151 -14.00 18.43 12.36
CA PRO A 151 -14.43 19.37 11.31
C PRO A 151 -13.72 19.17 9.96
N ARG A 152 -12.42 18.87 9.99
CA ARG A 152 -11.62 18.60 8.79
C ARG A 152 -12.04 17.32 8.06
N VAL A 153 -12.34 16.26 8.80
CA VAL A 153 -12.79 14.98 8.21
C VAL A 153 -14.21 15.13 7.69
N ALA A 154 -15.09 15.79 8.46
CA ALA A 154 -16.44 16.11 8.04
C ALA A 154 -16.45 16.89 6.71
N ALA A 155 -15.59 17.90 6.54
CA ALA A 155 -15.46 18.65 5.29
C ALA A 155 -15.04 17.76 4.10
N MET A 156 -14.12 16.80 4.32
CA MET A 156 -13.74 15.83 3.29
C MET A 156 -14.91 14.90 2.92
N LEU A 157 -15.68 14.44 3.91
CA LEU A 157 -16.84 13.58 3.70
C LEU A 157 -17.97 14.33 2.96
N GLU A 158 -18.22 15.59 3.33
CA GLU A 158 -19.20 16.46 2.65
C GLU A 158 -18.80 16.69 1.19
N TYR A 159 -17.52 17.01 0.94
CA TYR A 159 -17.00 17.11 -0.42
C TYR A 159 -17.20 15.80 -1.21
N ASN A 160 -16.88 14.65 -0.61
CA ASN A 160 -17.03 13.34 -1.24
C ASN A 160 -18.48 12.91 -1.49
N ALA A 161 -19.45 13.50 -0.79
CA ALA A 161 -20.87 13.23 -0.97
C ALA A 161 -21.45 13.84 -2.26
N ARG A 162 -20.73 14.79 -2.88
CA ARG A 162 -21.09 15.37 -4.17
C ARG A 162 -20.93 14.35 -5.30
N THR A 163 -21.84 14.41 -6.28
CA THR A 163 -21.86 13.50 -7.43
C THR A 163 -20.93 13.93 -8.57
N ASP A 164 -20.48 15.19 -8.57
CA ASP A 164 -19.79 15.85 -9.68
C ASP A 164 -18.32 16.19 -9.38
N ILE A 165 -17.66 15.38 -8.54
CA ILE A 165 -16.29 15.67 -8.10
C ILE A 165 -15.22 15.03 -9.01
N PRO A 166 -14.16 15.78 -9.35
CA PRO A 166 -13.08 15.28 -10.21
C PRO A 166 -12.14 14.30 -9.49
N VAL A 167 -12.09 14.35 -8.16
CA VAL A 167 -11.28 13.48 -7.31
C VAL A 167 -12.01 13.23 -6.00
N ARG A 168 -11.83 12.05 -5.40
CA ARG A 168 -12.28 11.76 -4.04
C ARG A 168 -11.14 11.94 -3.07
N LEU A 169 -11.42 12.54 -1.91
CA LEU A 169 -10.44 12.76 -0.87
C LEU A 169 -10.51 11.62 0.15
N ALA A 170 -9.52 10.74 0.17
CA ALA A 170 -9.42 9.61 1.08
C ALA A 170 -9.17 10.03 2.54
N PRO A 171 -10.15 9.95 3.47
CA PRO A 171 -9.92 10.29 4.88
C PRO A 171 -8.88 9.41 5.57
N GLU A 172 -8.69 8.17 5.10
CA GLU A 172 -7.66 7.24 5.54
C GLU A 172 -6.23 7.77 5.30
N ASN A 173 -6.04 8.71 4.37
CA ASN A 173 -4.75 9.36 4.09
C ASN A 173 -4.62 10.74 4.75
N LEU A 174 -5.47 11.06 5.74
CA LEU A 174 -5.46 12.36 6.43
C LEU A 174 -4.08 12.70 7.00
N ASP A 175 -3.39 11.71 7.58
CA ASP A 175 -2.04 11.86 8.12
C ASP A 175 -1.06 12.38 7.05
N VAL A 176 -1.12 11.81 5.85
CA VAL A 176 -0.26 12.18 4.71
C VAL A 176 -0.64 13.57 4.19
N PHE A 177 -1.93 13.87 4.04
CA PHE A 177 -2.39 15.20 3.61
C PHE A 177 -1.90 16.30 4.57
N GLN A 178 -2.08 16.09 5.88
CA GLN A 178 -1.66 17.02 6.93
C GLN A 178 -0.15 17.12 7.09
N ALA A 179 0.62 16.18 6.53
CA ALA A 179 2.08 16.25 6.50
C ALA A 179 2.61 17.19 5.40
N GLY A 180 1.74 17.64 4.49
CA GLY A 180 2.01 18.66 3.48
C GLY A 180 2.19 18.12 2.07
N CYS A 181 2.13 19.03 1.08
CA CYS A 181 2.08 18.72 -0.34
C CYS A 181 3.21 17.78 -0.80
N GLY A 182 4.47 18.11 -0.47
CA GLY A 182 5.62 17.30 -0.87
C GLY A 182 5.61 15.88 -0.29
N LYS A 183 5.13 15.71 0.94
CA LYS A 183 5.01 14.37 1.56
C LYS A 183 3.88 13.58 0.93
N TYR A 184 2.74 14.22 0.66
CA TYR A 184 1.62 13.61 -0.06
C TYR A 184 2.01 13.15 -1.46
N TRP A 185 2.67 14.03 -2.21
CA TRP A 185 3.21 13.72 -3.53
C TRP A 185 4.15 12.51 -3.48
N ARG A 186 5.13 12.54 -2.57
CA ARG A 186 6.13 11.47 -2.44
C ARG A 186 5.48 10.15 -2.06
N PHE A 187 4.52 10.18 -1.14
CA PHE A 187 3.75 9.00 -0.72
C PHE A 187 3.03 8.37 -1.92
N GLN A 188 2.22 9.15 -2.65
CA GLN A 188 1.47 8.68 -3.81
C GLN A 188 2.36 8.16 -4.94
N VAL A 189 3.48 8.83 -5.21
CA VAL A 189 4.45 8.37 -6.22
C VAL A 189 5.03 7.00 -5.84
N MET A 190 5.43 6.83 -4.58
CA MET A 190 6.04 5.57 -4.14
C MET A 190 5.03 4.43 -4.04
N SER A 191 3.80 4.69 -3.59
CA SER A 191 2.74 3.67 -3.50
C SER A 191 2.17 3.27 -4.86
N SER A 192 2.26 4.13 -5.88
CA SER A 192 1.63 3.87 -7.19
C SER A 192 2.07 2.59 -7.92
N VAL A 193 3.22 2.03 -7.56
CA VAL A 193 3.79 0.84 -8.23
C VAL A 193 3.86 -0.38 -7.30
N VAL A 194 4.11 -0.16 -6.00
CA VAL A 194 4.29 -1.22 -4.99
C VAL A 194 3.11 -1.34 -4.02
N GLY A 195 2.10 -0.48 -4.14
CA GLY A 195 0.88 -0.45 -3.34
C GLY A 195 1.12 -0.64 -1.85
N ASP A 196 0.29 -1.46 -1.23
CA ASP A 196 0.24 -1.61 0.24
C ASP A 196 1.19 -2.69 0.75
N GLU A 197 1.41 -3.76 -0.03
CA GLU A 197 2.22 -4.90 0.37
C GLU A 197 3.01 -5.49 -0.80
N MET A 198 4.21 -6.01 -0.52
CA MET A 198 5.12 -6.51 -1.54
C MET A 198 5.81 -7.80 -1.11
N CYS A 199 5.72 -8.83 -1.95
CA CYS A 199 6.56 -10.02 -1.91
C CYS A 199 7.80 -9.83 -2.79
N SER A 200 8.97 -9.95 -2.17
CA SER A 200 10.26 -9.90 -2.85
C SER A 200 10.53 -11.15 -3.69
N LEU A 201 11.56 -11.09 -4.53
CA LEU A 201 12.04 -12.25 -5.31
C LEU A 201 12.47 -13.44 -4.43
N MET A 202 12.91 -13.16 -3.19
CA MET A 202 13.44 -14.15 -2.26
C MET A 202 12.34 -14.77 -1.37
N GLY A 203 11.08 -14.37 -1.56
CA GLY A 203 9.96 -14.83 -0.74
C GLY A 203 9.73 -14.00 0.52
N ASP A 204 10.54 -12.96 0.80
CA ASP A 204 10.23 -12.05 1.91
C ASP A 204 8.97 -11.25 1.61
N PHE A 205 8.04 -11.22 2.57
CA PHE A 205 6.84 -10.41 2.52
C PHE A 205 7.03 -9.11 3.31
N TRP A 206 6.75 -7.96 2.69
CA TRP A 206 6.92 -6.64 3.28
C TRP A 206 5.60 -5.88 3.31
N PHE A 207 5.33 -5.28 4.46
CA PHE A 207 4.18 -4.42 4.75
C PHE A 207 4.59 -3.40 5.82
N PRO A 208 3.86 -2.28 5.98
CA PRO A 208 4.09 -1.34 7.07
C PRO A 208 3.94 -2.01 8.44
N GLN A 209 4.85 -1.76 9.37
CA GLN A 209 4.79 -2.34 10.73
C GLN A 209 3.60 -1.84 11.56
N SER A 210 3.12 -0.64 11.24
CA SER A 210 1.90 -0.05 11.78
C SER A 210 1.30 0.91 10.76
N ASP A 211 0.15 1.50 11.09
CA ASP A 211 -0.51 2.50 10.25
C ASP A 211 0.13 3.89 10.38
N SER A 212 1.21 4.01 11.16
CA SER A 212 1.97 5.24 11.28
C SER A 212 2.56 5.67 9.94
N LEU A 213 2.54 6.98 9.67
CA LEU A 213 3.12 7.53 8.45
C LEU A 213 4.61 7.17 8.29
N ALA A 214 5.35 7.07 9.39
CA ALA A 214 6.76 6.72 9.38
C ALA A 214 6.98 5.27 8.89
N ASP A 215 6.21 4.32 9.39
CA ASP A 215 6.33 2.90 8.99
C ASP A 215 5.88 2.69 7.56
N ARG A 216 4.82 3.38 7.13
CA ARG A 216 4.38 3.40 5.73
C ARG A 216 5.49 3.91 4.80
N PHE A 217 6.17 5.01 5.17
CA PHE A 217 7.31 5.50 4.39
C PHE A 217 8.51 4.57 4.41
N ALA A 218 8.80 3.92 5.53
CA ALA A 218 9.89 2.96 5.65
C ALA A 218 9.65 1.75 4.73
N TYR A 219 8.44 1.19 4.74
CA TYR A 219 8.00 0.15 3.82
C TYR A 219 8.15 0.60 2.36
N LEU A 220 7.55 1.74 1.99
CA LEU A 220 7.57 2.23 0.61
C LEU A 220 8.99 2.48 0.10
N THR A 221 9.89 2.97 0.96
CA THR A 221 11.30 3.17 0.64
C THR A 221 12.00 1.85 0.35
N LYS A 222 11.81 0.85 1.22
CA LYS A 222 12.37 -0.50 1.03
C LYS A 222 11.84 -1.17 -0.24
N ALA A 223 10.53 -1.12 -0.45
CA ALA A 223 9.86 -1.71 -1.60
C ALA A 223 10.31 -1.08 -2.93
N ASN A 224 10.36 0.26 -3.00
CA ASN A 224 10.83 0.95 -4.21
C ASN A 224 12.33 0.69 -4.46
N HIS A 225 13.16 0.63 -3.42
CA HIS A 225 14.57 0.29 -3.58
C HIS A 225 14.76 -1.11 -4.17
N HIS A 226 14.03 -2.11 -3.67
CA HIS A 226 14.07 -3.46 -4.23
C HIS A 226 13.64 -3.49 -5.69
N LEU A 227 12.55 -2.79 -6.02
CA LEU A 227 12.04 -2.69 -7.38
C LEU A 227 13.07 -2.04 -8.33
N ASP A 228 13.75 -0.98 -7.88
CA ASP A 228 14.77 -0.31 -8.68
C ASP A 228 16.03 -1.20 -8.87
N CYS A 229 16.27 -2.17 -7.97
CA CYS A 229 17.31 -3.20 -8.12
C CYS A 229 16.89 -4.41 -8.98
N MET A 230 15.62 -4.53 -9.37
CA MET A 230 15.17 -5.63 -10.22
C MET A 230 15.69 -5.47 -11.65
N GLY A 231 16.17 -6.59 -12.22
CA GLY A 231 16.58 -6.61 -13.61
C GLY A 231 15.39 -6.42 -14.56
N PRO A 232 15.60 -5.88 -15.78
CA PRO A 232 14.53 -5.66 -16.75
C PRO A 232 13.84 -6.96 -17.21
N GLY A 233 14.46 -8.12 -16.98
CA GLY A 233 13.91 -9.44 -17.25
C GLY A 233 13.04 -10.02 -16.14
N SER A 234 13.13 -9.48 -14.91
CA SER A 234 12.34 -9.93 -13.76
C SER A 234 10.87 -9.61 -13.95
N TRP A 235 10.01 -10.42 -13.35
CA TRP A 235 8.57 -10.29 -13.42
C TRP A 235 8.02 -9.57 -12.21
N LEU A 236 7.10 -8.65 -12.46
CA LEU A 236 6.34 -7.92 -11.47
C LEU A 236 4.86 -8.18 -11.74
N VAL A 237 4.13 -8.61 -10.71
CA VAL A 237 2.71 -8.93 -10.81
C VAL A 237 1.94 -8.27 -9.69
N CYS A 238 0.76 -7.80 -10.02
CA CYS A 238 -0.21 -7.13 -9.16
C CYS A 238 -1.42 -8.06 -8.96
N ALA A 239 -1.60 -8.54 -7.73
CA ALA A 239 -2.76 -9.30 -7.32
C ALA A 239 -3.67 -8.46 -6.42
N ARG A 240 -4.97 -8.68 -6.55
CA ARG A 240 -5.99 -8.19 -5.63
C ARG A 240 -6.17 -9.23 -4.54
N LEU A 241 -5.86 -8.85 -3.30
CA LEU A 241 -6.07 -9.67 -2.11
C LEU A 241 -7.52 -9.59 -1.63
#